data_AF-A0A0A2BDY2-F1
#
_entry.id   AF-A0A0A2BDY2-F1
#
_cell.length_a   1.000
_cell.length_b   1.000
_cell.length_c   1.000
_cell.angle_alpha   90.00
_cell.angle_beta   90.00
_cell.angle_gamma   90.00
#
_symmetry.space_group_name_H-M   'P 1'
#
loop_
_entity.id
_entity.type
_entity.pdbx_description
1 polymer ?
#
loop_
_entity_poly.entity_id
_entity_poly.type
_entity_poly.pdbx_seq_one_letter_code
_entity_poly.pdbx_strand_id
1 'polypeptide(L)'
;MVLTDSKKGGGIDSPSQEDNFRINFDNNLRRWFGRNLGEWRSRRQYFFDDEDVLNVEMIIKIEKYVERTPGDLRYRFTWMTEDNSDFFKKKPSYSKEGIIEVSVLGHQLHRNNCYLSESPGVSSIRQVDEHELIFESKYDRWYVLEHTRLIDQDRYRSRVIYSWNSDKLRIVENHHEIRIHDALGLIEDDL
;
A
#
# COMPACT_ATOMS: atom_id res chain seq x y z
N MET A 1 69.27 8.34 -2.68
CA MET A 1 69.24 9.14 -1.45
C MET A 1 67.79 9.60 -1.23
N VAL A 2 67.09 8.94 -0.29
CA VAL A 2 65.99 9.39 0.62
C VAL A 2 64.93 10.37 0.03
N LEU A 3 63.73 9.88 -0.34
CA LEU A 3 62.43 9.84 0.41
C LEU A 3 61.75 11.20 0.70
N THR A 4 60.49 11.35 0.27
CA THR A 4 59.31 11.50 1.18
C THR A 4 57.97 11.43 0.44
N ASP A 5 57.02 10.80 1.12
CA ASP A 5 55.64 10.45 0.75
C ASP A 5 54.61 11.59 0.84
N SER A 6 53.41 11.26 0.32
CA SER A 6 52.07 11.56 0.88
C SER A 6 51.25 12.70 0.25
N LYS A 7 50.21 12.35 -0.52
CA LYS A 7 48.83 12.22 0.00
C LYS A 7 47.86 11.80 -1.12
N LYS A 8 47.35 10.56 -1.02
CA LYS A 8 46.01 10.21 -1.53
C LYS A 8 44.99 10.79 -0.55
N GLY A 9 44.19 11.76 -0.98
CA GLY A 9 42.97 12.17 -0.30
C GLY A 9 41.79 11.62 -1.08
N GLY A 10 41.11 10.62 -0.52
CA GLY A 10 39.83 10.14 -1.04
C GLY A 10 38.77 11.22 -0.86
N GLY A 11 38.15 11.63 -1.97
CA GLY A 11 36.90 12.37 -1.92
C GLY A 11 35.81 11.40 -1.50
N ILE A 12 35.22 11.64 -0.33
CA ILE A 12 33.90 11.10 -0.02
C ILE A 12 32.95 12.00 -0.80
N ASP A 13 32.47 11.53 -1.95
CA ASP A 13 31.43 12.22 -2.70
C ASP A 13 30.22 12.36 -1.79
N SER A 14 29.92 13.61 -1.44
CA SER A 14 28.71 13.93 -0.70
C SER A 14 27.51 13.64 -1.62
N PRO A 15 26.47 12.93 -1.14
CA PRO A 15 25.35 12.55 -2.00
C PRO A 15 24.75 13.79 -2.66
N SER A 16 24.41 13.68 -3.94
CA SER A 16 23.74 14.75 -4.66
C SER A 16 22.40 15.08 -3.99
N GLN A 17 21.88 16.29 -4.21
CA GLN A 17 20.56 16.64 -3.68
C GLN A 17 19.48 15.65 -4.16
N GLU A 18 19.55 15.17 -5.40
CA GLU A 18 18.66 14.13 -5.93
C GLU A 18 18.79 12.79 -5.18
N ASP A 19 20.00 12.39 -4.79
CA ASP A 19 20.23 11.19 -4.00
C ASP A 19 19.66 11.34 -2.58
N ASN A 20 19.84 12.51 -1.97
CA ASN A 20 19.24 12.80 -0.66
C ASN A 20 17.71 12.81 -0.71
N PHE A 21 17.09 13.34 -1.77
CA PHE A 21 15.63 13.30 -1.96
C PHE A 21 15.12 11.86 -2.15
N ARG A 22 15.83 11.03 -2.93
CA ARG A 22 15.49 9.61 -3.11
C ARG A 22 15.58 8.84 -1.80
N ILE A 23 16.70 8.98 -1.07
CA ILE A 23 16.91 8.31 0.23
C ILE A 23 15.84 8.71 1.25
N ASN A 24 15.52 10.00 1.35
CA ASN A 24 14.50 10.49 2.30
C ASN A 24 13.09 10.01 1.94
N PHE A 25 12.74 10.05 0.64
CA PHE A 25 11.45 9.56 0.17
C PHE A 25 11.27 8.05 0.41
N ASP A 26 12.29 7.26 0.12
CA ASP A 26 12.27 5.81 0.37
C ASP A 26 12.08 5.51 1.86
N ASN A 27 12.72 6.27 2.76
CA ASN A 27 12.53 6.15 4.20
C ASN A 27 11.11 6.51 4.65
N ASN A 28 10.51 7.57 4.12
CA ASN A 28 9.14 7.97 4.45
C ASN A 28 8.12 6.94 3.97
N LEU A 29 8.28 6.40 2.76
CA LEU A 29 7.45 5.30 2.28
C LEU A 29 7.64 4.06 3.16
N ARG A 30 8.88 3.69 3.50
CA ARG A 30 9.19 2.59 4.43
C ARG A 30 8.40 2.71 5.72
N ARG A 31 8.47 3.90 6.33
CA ARG A 31 7.79 4.22 7.58
C ARG A 31 6.27 4.15 7.42
N TRP A 32 5.71 4.73 6.35
CA TRP A 32 4.27 4.70 6.12
C TRP A 32 3.74 3.27 5.93
N PHE A 33 4.38 2.46 5.10
CA PHE A 33 3.98 1.06 4.92
C PHE A 33 4.17 0.24 6.22
N GLY A 34 5.25 0.48 6.96
CA GLY A 34 5.49 -0.16 8.26
C GLY A 34 4.36 0.11 9.27
N ARG A 35 3.84 1.34 9.29
CA ARG A 35 2.69 1.72 10.12
C ARG A 35 1.40 1.01 9.73
N ASN A 36 1.30 0.43 8.52
CA ASN A 36 0.11 -0.31 8.10
C ASN A 36 0.13 -1.80 8.50
N LEU A 37 1.26 -2.32 8.98
CA LEU A 37 1.40 -3.72 9.39
C LEU A 37 0.46 -4.05 10.58
N GLY A 38 -0.09 -5.25 10.59
CA GLY A 38 -1.04 -5.71 11.63
C GLY A 38 -2.37 -6.14 11.03
N GLU A 39 -3.36 -6.32 11.90
CA GLU A 39 -4.72 -6.72 11.53
C GLU A 39 -5.71 -5.57 11.69
N TRP A 40 -6.57 -5.44 10.70
CA TRP A 40 -7.54 -4.37 10.57
C TRP A 40 -8.93 -4.95 10.35
N ARG A 41 -9.91 -4.48 11.11
CA ARG A 41 -11.32 -4.66 10.80
C ARG A 41 -11.75 -3.53 9.87
N SER A 42 -12.06 -3.87 8.62
CA SER A 42 -12.42 -2.96 7.54
C SER A 42 -13.93 -2.99 7.30
N ARG A 43 -14.61 -1.87 7.56
CA ARG A 43 -16.00 -1.65 7.21
C ARG A 43 -16.06 -0.89 5.90
N ARG A 44 -16.65 -1.51 4.88
CA ARG A 44 -16.63 -0.99 3.52
C ARG A 44 -18.03 -0.67 3.05
N GLN A 45 -18.16 0.47 2.42
CA GLN A 45 -19.36 0.90 1.72
C GLN A 45 -19.01 1.06 0.24
N TYR A 46 -19.83 0.47 -0.61
CA TYR A 46 -19.70 0.49 -2.06
C TYR A 46 -20.89 1.23 -2.66
N PHE A 47 -20.60 2.21 -3.51
CA PHE A 47 -21.58 2.90 -4.35
C PHE A 47 -21.33 2.46 -5.79
N PHE A 48 -22.23 1.64 -6.31
CA PHE A 48 -22.18 1.17 -7.69
C PHE A 48 -23.00 2.09 -8.60
N ASP A 49 -22.70 2.07 -9.91
CA ASP A 49 -23.42 2.89 -10.89
C ASP A 49 -24.84 2.39 -11.22
N ASP A 50 -25.27 1.28 -10.62
CA ASP A 50 -26.63 0.73 -10.64
C ASP A 50 -27.46 1.14 -9.41
N GLU A 51 -27.03 2.19 -8.68
CA GLU A 51 -27.68 2.81 -7.50
C GLU A 51 -27.75 1.93 -6.24
N ASP A 52 -27.16 0.74 -6.25
CA ASP A 52 -27.05 -0.11 -5.07
C ASP A 52 -25.93 0.39 -4.15
N VAL A 53 -26.28 0.72 -2.91
CA VAL A 53 -25.31 0.91 -1.83
C VAL A 53 -25.17 -0.40 -1.06
N LEU A 54 -24.01 -1.03 -1.16
CA LEU A 54 -23.73 -2.29 -0.48
C LEU A 54 -22.67 -2.10 0.59
N ASN A 55 -22.81 -2.84 1.69
CA ASN A 55 -21.86 -2.81 2.80
C ASN A 55 -21.31 -4.22 3.03
N VAL A 56 -20.05 -4.28 3.45
CA VAL A 56 -19.40 -5.54 3.86
C VAL A 56 -18.34 -5.22 4.91
N GLU A 57 -18.23 -6.08 5.92
CA GLU A 57 -17.12 -6.03 6.89
C GLU A 57 -16.09 -7.11 6.54
N MET A 58 -14.80 -6.79 6.62
CA MET A 58 -13.70 -7.71 6.33
C MET A 58 -12.62 -7.60 7.39
N ILE A 59 -11.87 -8.67 7.61
CA ILE A 59 -10.58 -8.62 8.30
C ILE A 59 -9.48 -8.55 7.25
N ILE A 60 -8.54 -7.63 7.42
CA ILE A 60 -7.35 -7.48 6.58
C ILE A 60 -6.13 -7.64 7.46
N LYS A 61 -5.25 -8.57 7.09
CA LYS A 61 -3.95 -8.77 7.71
C LYS A 61 -2.87 -8.27 6.75
N ILE A 62 -1.95 -7.45 7.26
CA ILE A 62 -0.85 -6.87 6.49
C ILE A 62 0.46 -7.25 7.17
N GLU A 63 1.32 -7.93 6.43
CA GLU A 63 2.57 -8.49 6.95
C GLU A 63 3.74 -8.14 6.03
N LYS A 64 4.94 -8.03 6.60
CA LYS A 64 6.17 -8.04 5.78
C LYS A 64 6.33 -9.42 5.15
N TYR A 65 6.62 -9.45 3.87
CA TYR A 65 6.80 -10.69 3.12
C TYR A 65 8.28 -10.94 2.83
N VAL A 66 8.76 -12.12 3.24
CA VAL A 66 10.17 -12.44 3.52
C VAL A 66 11.13 -12.30 2.33
N GLU A 67 12.33 -11.86 2.71
CA GLU A 67 13.56 -11.49 2.00
C GLU A 67 14.29 -12.63 1.26
N ARG A 68 14.94 -12.27 0.14
CA ARG A 68 16.22 -12.86 -0.30
C ARG A 68 17.25 -11.82 -0.74
N THR A 69 16.83 -10.57 -0.94
CA THR A 69 17.71 -9.46 -1.38
C THR A 69 17.51 -8.27 -0.45
N PRO A 70 18.56 -7.75 0.20
CA PRO A 70 18.49 -6.51 0.95
C PRO A 70 17.94 -5.37 0.08
N GLY A 71 16.95 -4.63 0.57
CA GLY A 71 16.44 -3.40 -0.06
C GLY A 71 15.02 -3.46 -0.62
N ASP A 72 14.49 -4.65 -0.95
CA ASP A 72 13.13 -4.78 -1.49
C ASP A 72 12.07 -4.71 -0.39
N LEU A 73 11.19 -3.70 -0.46
CA LEU A 73 10.05 -3.59 0.42
C LEU A 73 8.88 -4.42 -0.08
N ARG A 74 8.64 -5.56 0.57
CA ARG A 74 7.55 -6.47 0.19
C ARG A 74 6.56 -6.66 1.31
N TYR A 75 5.29 -6.65 0.94
CA TYR A 75 4.19 -6.83 1.86
C TYR A 75 3.20 -7.85 1.30
N ARG A 76 2.58 -8.60 2.20
CA ARG A 76 1.45 -9.47 1.89
C ARG A 76 0.23 -8.93 2.58
N PHE A 77 -0.84 -8.78 1.81
CA PHE A 77 -2.16 -8.43 2.31
C PHE A 77 -3.02 -9.68 2.15
N THR A 78 -3.61 -10.13 3.25
CA THR A 78 -4.59 -11.21 3.27
C THR A 78 -5.90 -10.62 3.74
N TRP A 79 -7.00 -10.95 3.08
CA TRP A 79 -8.32 -10.58 3.55
C TRP A 79 -9.21 -11.80 3.65
N MET A 80 -10.16 -11.71 4.58
CA MET A 80 -11.24 -12.66 4.70
C MET A 80 -12.47 -11.96 5.29
N THR A 81 -13.62 -12.58 5.15
CA THR A 81 -14.83 -12.12 5.81
C THR A 81 -15.65 -13.29 6.31
N GLU A 82 -16.15 -13.15 7.53
CA GLU A 82 -17.20 -14.02 8.07
C GLU A 82 -18.60 -13.46 7.77
N ASP A 83 -18.68 -12.32 7.07
CA ASP A 83 -19.92 -11.70 6.69
C ASP A 83 -20.70 -12.62 5.74
N ASN A 84 -21.95 -12.84 6.13
CA ASN A 84 -22.94 -13.62 5.40
C ASN A 84 -24.01 -12.73 4.75
N SER A 85 -23.74 -11.42 4.66
CA SER A 85 -24.54 -10.47 3.91
C SER A 85 -24.73 -10.89 2.46
N ASP A 86 -25.77 -10.35 1.83
CA ASP A 86 -26.07 -10.60 0.43
C ASP A 86 -25.07 -9.91 -0.53
N PHE A 87 -24.04 -9.23 -0.02
CA PHE A 87 -23.01 -8.56 -0.83
C PHE A 87 -22.47 -9.48 -1.93
N PHE A 88 -21.97 -10.66 -1.55
CA PHE A 88 -21.37 -11.61 -2.48
C PHE A 88 -22.39 -12.34 -3.36
N LYS A 89 -23.66 -12.38 -2.95
CA LYS A 89 -24.74 -12.87 -3.83
C LYS A 89 -25.05 -11.86 -4.93
N LYS A 90 -25.06 -10.56 -4.58
CA LYS A 90 -25.29 -9.45 -5.52
C LYS A 90 -24.09 -9.17 -6.41
N LYS A 91 -22.87 -9.33 -5.89
CA LYS A 91 -21.60 -9.07 -6.60
C LYS A 91 -20.70 -10.32 -6.56
N PRO A 92 -21.04 -11.39 -7.31
CA PRO A 92 -20.36 -12.70 -7.23
C PRO A 92 -18.92 -12.69 -7.76
N SER A 93 -18.51 -11.65 -8.48
CA SER A 93 -17.12 -11.48 -8.91
C SER A 93 -16.19 -11.04 -7.77
N TYR A 94 -16.74 -10.66 -6.61
CA TYR A 94 -15.95 -10.28 -5.44
C TYR A 94 -15.66 -11.51 -4.61
N SER A 95 -14.42 -11.62 -4.12
CA SER A 95 -14.02 -12.75 -3.28
C SER A 95 -14.17 -12.44 -1.80
N LYS A 96 -14.71 -13.41 -1.05
CA LYS A 96 -14.78 -13.35 0.42
C LYS A 96 -13.40 -13.34 1.07
N GLU A 97 -12.44 -13.99 0.43
CA GLU A 97 -11.07 -14.11 0.92
C GLU A 97 -10.07 -13.97 -0.22
N GLY A 98 -8.83 -13.66 0.13
CA GLY A 98 -7.77 -13.61 -0.86
C GLY A 98 -6.46 -13.10 -0.33
N ILE A 99 -5.45 -13.14 -1.20
CA ILE A 99 -4.09 -12.77 -0.91
C ILE A 99 -3.58 -11.94 -2.08
N ILE A 100 -2.90 -10.83 -1.76
CA ILE A 100 -2.15 -10.04 -2.72
C ILE A 100 -0.77 -9.77 -2.14
N GLU A 101 0.24 -9.94 -2.98
CA GLU A 101 1.64 -9.67 -2.65
C GLU A 101 2.08 -8.44 -3.42
N VAL A 102 2.69 -7.50 -2.71
CA VAL A 102 3.09 -6.21 -3.26
C VAL A 102 4.55 -5.93 -2.99
N SER A 103 5.23 -5.29 -3.93
CA SER A 103 6.57 -4.74 -3.76
C SER A 103 6.59 -3.24 -4.04
N VAL A 104 7.26 -2.49 -3.18
CA VAL A 104 7.44 -1.05 -3.32
C VAL A 104 8.82 -0.79 -3.93
N LEU A 105 8.83 -0.14 -5.10
CA LEU A 105 10.03 0.21 -5.85
C LEU A 105 9.98 1.71 -6.17
N GLY A 106 10.64 2.52 -5.33
CA GLY A 106 10.55 3.98 -5.40
C GLY A 106 9.10 4.46 -5.38
N HIS A 107 8.68 5.20 -6.42
CA HIS A 107 7.31 5.71 -6.56
C HIS A 107 6.31 4.70 -7.14
N GLN A 108 6.58 3.40 -7.06
CA GLN A 108 5.72 2.38 -7.65
C GLN A 108 5.37 1.28 -6.65
N LEU A 109 4.09 0.92 -6.61
CA LEU A 109 3.58 -0.28 -5.97
C LEU A 109 3.30 -1.34 -7.03
N HIS A 110 4.12 -2.37 -7.08
CA HIS A 110 3.93 -3.53 -7.93
C HIS A 110 3.11 -4.56 -7.18
N ARG A 111 2.15 -5.19 -7.85
CA ARG A 111 1.30 -6.22 -7.26
C ARG A 111 1.13 -7.39 -8.21
N ASN A 112 1.08 -8.60 -7.64
CA ASN A 112 0.91 -9.82 -8.41
C ASN A 112 -0.46 -9.92 -9.09
N ASN A 113 -1.52 -9.40 -8.46
CA ASN A 113 -2.88 -9.34 -8.99
C ASN A 113 -3.48 -7.94 -8.74
N CYS A 114 -4.34 -7.47 -9.64
CA CYS A 114 -5.09 -6.22 -9.46
C CYS A 114 -6.41 -6.47 -8.70
N TYR A 115 -7.02 -5.38 -8.22
CA TYR A 115 -8.26 -5.46 -7.46
C TYR A 115 -9.48 -5.84 -8.32
N LEU A 116 -9.58 -5.23 -9.51
CA LEU A 116 -10.69 -5.45 -10.47
C LEU A 116 -10.26 -6.29 -11.69
N SER A 117 -9.12 -6.98 -11.58
CA SER A 117 -8.54 -7.81 -12.63
C SER A 117 -7.55 -8.80 -12.02
N GLU A 118 -7.53 -10.05 -12.49
CA GLU A 118 -6.59 -11.06 -12.02
C GLU A 118 -5.15 -10.87 -12.58
N SER A 119 -4.93 -9.81 -13.36
CA SER A 119 -3.61 -9.49 -13.93
C SER A 119 -2.70 -8.77 -12.95
N PRO A 120 -1.36 -8.95 -13.04
CA PRO A 120 -0.40 -8.10 -12.33
C PRO A 120 -0.57 -6.63 -12.67
N GLY A 121 -0.24 -5.75 -11.72
CA GLY A 121 -0.37 -4.32 -11.94
C GLY A 121 0.69 -3.49 -11.25
N VAL A 122 0.82 -2.26 -11.73
CA VAL A 122 1.69 -1.25 -11.14
C VAL A 122 0.82 -0.04 -10.80
N SER A 123 1.00 0.49 -9.59
CA SER A 123 0.39 1.74 -9.16
C SER A 123 1.47 2.77 -8.96
N SER A 124 1.25 4.00 -9.42
CA SER A 124 2.07 5.14 -9.04
C SER A 124 1.72 5.55 -7.61
N ILE A 125 2.73 5.85 -6.81
CA ILE A 125 2.59 6.31 -5.42
C ILE A 125 2.88 7.80 -5.38
N ARG A 126 1.94 8.57 -4.85
CA ARG A 126 2.15 9.97 -4.46
C ARG A 126 1.98 10.09 -2.95
N GLN A 127 3.00 10.61 -2.28
CA GLN A 127 2.89 10.99 -0.88
C GLN A 127 2.30 12.40 -0.77
N VAL A 128 1.22 12.55 0.00
CA VAL A 128 0.58 13.85 0.26
C VAL A 128 1.19 14.48 1.51
N ASP A 129 1.24 13.71 2.60
CA ASP A 129 1.87 14.08 3.87
C ASP A 129 2.44 12.82 4.57
N GLU A 130 2.80 12.91 5.85
CA GLU A 130 3.26 11.76 6.65
C GLU A 130 2.18 10.69 6.85
N HIS A 131 0.91 11.02 6.66
CA HIS A 131 -0.23 10.19 7.01
C HIS A 131 -0.99 9.65 5.81
N GLU A 132 -0.88 10.28 4.64
CA GLU A 132 -1.66 9.95 3.44
C GLU A 132 -0.81 9.66 2.22
N LEU A 133 -1.12 8.52 1.59
CA LEU A 133 -0.65 8.15 0.25
C LEU A 133 -1.83 8.07 -0.71
N ILE A 134 -1.55 8.47 -1.96
CA ILE A 134 -2.43 8.27 -3.10
C ILE A 134 -1.81 7.22 -4.01
N PHE A 135 -2.59 6.22 -4.39
CA PHE A 135 -2.24 5.20 -5.36
C PHE A 135 -3.04 5.41 -6.63
N GLU A 136 -2.35 5.57 -7.75
CA GLU A 136 -2.95 5.70 -9.07
C GLU A 136 -2.64 4.46 -9.90
N SER A 137 -3.67 3.78 -10.40
CA SER A 137 -3.54 2.52 -11.11
C SER A 137 -4.26 2.55 -12.45
N LYS A 138 -3.63 1.98 -13.47
CA LYS A 138 -4.24 1.75 -14.78
C LYS A 138 -4.01 0.30 -15.19
N TYR A 139 -5.07 -0.45 -15.41
CA TYR A 139 -5.01 -1.82 -15.87
C TYR A 139 -6.28 -2.16 -16.65
N ASP A 140 -6.14 -2.94 -17.72
CA ASP A 140 -7.23 -3.22 -18.66
C ASP A 140 -7.96 -1.94 -19.12
N ARG A 141 -9.24 -1.81 -18.76
CA ARG A 141 -10.08 -0.62 -19.00
C ARG A 141 -10.35 0.18 -17.74
N TRP A 142 -9.70 -0.19 -16.64
CA TRP A 142 -9.87 0.42 -15.32
C TRP A 142 -8.84 1.50 -15.08
N TYR A 143 -9.34 2.62 -14.59
CA TYR A 143 -8.56 3.63 -13.90
C TYR A 143 -9.01 3.65 -12.44
N VAL A 144 -8.07 3.46 -11.51
CA VAL A 144 -8.36 3.42 -10.07
C VAL A 144 -7.50 4.44 -9.36
N LEU A 145 -8.16 5.29 -8.58
CA LEU A 145 -7.53 6.27 -7.70
C LEU A 145 -7.91 5.95 -6.27
N GLU A 146 -6.92 5.60 -5.46
CA GLU A 146 -7.10 5.27 -4.04
C GLU A 146 -6.38 6.29 -3.17
N HIS A 147 -7.10 6.88 -2.23
CA HIS A 147 -6.56 7.68 -1.14
C HIS A 147 -6.59 6.85 0.13
N THR A 148 -5.45 6.71 0.79
CA THR A 148 -5.34 5.97 2.05
C THR A 148 -4.64 6.82 3.10
N ARG A 149 -5.35 7.08 4.21
CA ARG A 149 -4.89 7.94 5.32
C ARG A 149 -4.89 7.21 6.65
N LEU A 150 -3.78 7.28 7.36
CA LEU A 150 -3.65 6.86 8.76
C LEU A 150 -4.12 7.98 9.70
N ILE A 151 -4.90 7.62 10.71
CA ILE A 151 -5.57 8.56 11.61
C ILE A 151 -5.32 8.12 13.05
N ASP A 152 -5.13 9.11 13.94
CA ASP A 152 -5.09 8.91 15.40
C ASP A 152 -4.09 7.83 15.82
N GLN A 153 -2.80 8.12 15.59
CA GLN A 153 -1.69 7.23 15.90
C GLN A 153 -1.86 5.82 15.32
N ASP A 154 -2.35 5.77 14.08
CA ASP A 154 -2.51 4.54 13.30
C ASP A 154 -3.52 3.55 13.88
N ARG A 155 -4.40 4.01 14.79
CA ARG A 155 -5.53 3.22 15.30
C ARG A 155 -6.65 3.09 14.27
N TYR A 156 -6.76 4.09 13.39
CA TYR A 156 -7.74 4.11 12.31
C TYR A 156 -7.06 4.32 10.96
N ARG A 157 -7.67 3.75 9.92
CA ARG A 157 -7.31 4.01 8.53
C ARG A 157 -8.57 4.32 7.73
N SER A 158 -8.52 5.42 6.99
CA SER A 158 -9.58 5.82 6.06
C SER A 158 -9.10 5.57 4.65
N ARG A 159 -9.94 4.92 3.84
CA ARG A 159 -9.67 4.72 2.40
C ARG A 159 -10.85 5.21 1.58
N VAL A 160 -10.55 5.93 0.51
CA VAL A 160 -11.53 6.31 -0.49
C VAL A 160 -11.01 5.89 -1.85
N ILE A 161 -11.81 5.13 -2.59
CA ILE A 161 -11.41 4.56 -3.87
C ILE A 161 -12.43 4.97 -4.92
N TYR A 162 -11.92 5.49 -6.04
CA TYR A 162 -12.70 5.80 -7.21
C TYR A 162 -12.24 4.92 -8.36
N SER A 163 -13.16 4.18 -8.97
CA SER A 163 -12.87 3.28 -10.08
C SER A 163 -13.70 3.65 -11.31
N TRP A 164 -13.02 4.06 -12.36
CA TRP A 164 -13.60 4.31 -13.68
C TRP A 164 -13.33 3.13 -14.60
N ASN A 165 -14.34 2.73 -15.37
CA ASN A 165 -14.18 1.77 -16.46
C ASN A 165 -14.56 2.44 -17.78
N SER A 166 -13.61 2.51 -18.71
CA SER A 166 -13.79 3.20 -19.99
C SER A 166 -14.38 4.61 -19.80
N ASP A 167 -13.70 5.42 -18.97
CA ASP A 167 -14.01 6.82 -18.67
C ASP A 167 -15.33 7.10 -17.94
N LYS A 168 -16.10 6.07 -17.58
CA LYS A 168 -17.29 6.21 -16.72
C LYS A 168 -16.97 5.76 -15.29
N LEU A 169 -17.27 6.60 -14.31
CA LEU A 169 -17.20 6.23 -12.89
C LEU A 169 -18.18 5.08 -12.62
N ARG A 170 -17.67 3.94 -12.13
CA ARG A 170 -18.47 2.74 -11.87
C ARG A 170 -18.61 2.42 -10.40
N ILE A 171 -17.59 2.73 -9.62
CA ILE A 171 -17.51 2.35 -8.21
C ILE A 171 -16.89 3.50 -7.44
N VAL A 172 -17.55 3.88 -6.35
CA VAL A 172 -16.94 4.65 -5.27
C VAL A 172 -16.95 3.79 -4.01
N GLU A 173 -15.83 3.74 -3.31
CA GLU A 173 -15.71 2.97 -2.07
C GLU A 173 -15.25 3.86 -0.94
N ASN A 174 -15.86 3.68 0.23
CA ASN A 174 -15.39 4.25 1.49
C ASN A 174 -15.08 3.10 2.44
N HIS A 175 -13.84 3.01 2.90
CA HIS A 175 -13.44 2.04 3.91
C HIS A 175 -13.07 2.77 5.20
N HIS A 176 -13.69 2.35 6.30
CA HIS A 176 -13.29 2.74 7.64
C HIS A 176 -12.71 1.54 8.34
N GLU A 177 -11.44 1.61 8.69
CA GLU A 177 -10.68 0.47 9.17
C GLU A 177 -10.12 0.74 10.56
N ILE A 178 -10.36 -0.20 11.47
CA ILE A 178 -9.94 -0.12 12.87
C ILE A 178 -8.87 -1.19 13.08
N ARG A 179 -7.72 -0.79 13.62
CA ARG A 179 -6.69 -1.76 14.00
C ARG A 179 -7.19 -2.62 15.16
N ILE A 180 -7.11 -3.93 15.00
CA ILE A 180 -7.51 -4.90 16.04
C ILE A 180 -6.33 -5.63 16.66
N HIS A 181 -5.25 -5.84 15.90
CA HIS A 181 -3.98 -6.33 16.40
C HIS A 181 -2.82 -5.60 15.73
N ASP A 182 -1.83 -5.22 16.52
CA ASP A 182 -0.55 -4.77 15.97
C ASP A 182 0.17 -5.92 15.29
N ALA A 183 1.09 -5.61 14.37
CA ALA A 183 2.03 -6.62 13.93
C ALA A 183 2.84 -7.09 15.14
N LEU A 184 2.81 -8.40 15.42
CA LEU A 184 3.57 -8.99 16.52
C LEU A 184 5.04 -8.58 16.39
N GLY A 185 5.52 -7.80 17.37
CA GLY A 185 6.91 -7.49 17.68
C GLY A 185 7.91 -7.52 16.53
N LEU A 186 7.99 -6.44 15.76
CA LEU A 186 9.31 -5.97 15.36
C LEU A 186 9.81 -5.11 16.51
N ILE A 187 10.58 -5.75 17.39
CA ILE A 187 11.36 -5.11 18.44
C ILE A 187 12.21 -3.99 17.80
N GLU A 188 12.32 -2.91 18.56
CA GLU A 188 12.99 -1.61 18.42
C GLU A 188 14.33 -1.46 17.63
N ASP A 189 14.77 -2.41 16.81
CA ASP A 189 16.14 -2.41 16.28
C ASP A 189 16.34 -1.82 14.85
N ASP A 190 15.36 -1.06 14.33
CA ASP A 190 15.46 -0.44 12.99
C ASP A 190 14.99 1.05 12.94
N LEU A 191 15.17 1.80 14.05
CA LEU A 191 15.05 3.27 14.07
C LEU A 191 16.41 3.95 13.99
#